data_AF-A0A0F9HFY3-F1
#
_entry.id   AF-A0A0F9HFY3-F1
#
_cell.length_a   1.000
_cell.length_b   1.000
_cell.length_c   1.000
_cell.angle_alpha   90.00
_cell.angle_beta   90.00
_cell.angle_gamma   90.00
#
_symmetry.space_group_name_H-M   'P 1'
#
loop_
_entity.id
_entity.type
_entity.pdbx_description
1 polymer ?
#
loop_
_entity_poly.entity_id
_entity_poly.type
_entity_poly.pdbx_seq_one_letter_code
_entity_poly.pdbx_strand_id
1 'polypeptide(L)'
;MEAEKNCHRTEDKFVEKYQSVVYVNGGWNGKVYCDKKALDIPLHWLKPRRIFVNSMSDTFHEKVPFGFIMDMWRTIGRCPQHTFQVLTKRPEIMTKWMKLWVDTKEEVYSFKNARGPEAVRKAHTSGRAYLFADMIERWGKPPNGAAFPLYDWAEGIQGWPAI
;
A
#
# COMPACT_ATOMS: atom_id res chain seq x y z
N MET A 1 -1.85 -34.34 -18.25
CA MET A 1 -2.45 -33.64 -19.42
C MET A 1 -3.15 -32.32 -19.08
N GLU A 2 -3.28 -31.90 -17.81
CA GLU A 2 -3.98 -30.64 -17.46
C GLU A 2 -3.05 -29.47 -17.06
N ALA A 3 -1.77 -29.75 -16.75
CA ALA A 3 -0.79 -28.71 -16.36
C ALA A 3 -0.22 -27.92 -17.56
N GLU A 4 -0.11 -28.54 -18.74
CA GLU A 4 0.42 -27.90 -19.95
C GLU A 4 -0.55 -26.87 -20.56
N LYS A 5 -1.87 -27.05 -20.36
CA LYS A 5 -2.88 -26.14 -20.92
C LYS A 5 -2.91 -24.75 -20.27
N ASN A 6 -2.35 -24.58 -19.08
CA ASN A 6 -2.27 -23.28 -18.41
C ASN A 6 -1.00 -22.48 -18.74
N CYS A 7 0.05 -23.13 -19.25
CA CYS A 7 1.30 -22.45 -19.61
C CYS A 7 1.17 -21.63 -20.91
N HIS A 8 0.30 -22.06 -21.84
CA HIS A 8 0.07 -21.33 -23.09
C HIS A 8 -0.90 -20.14 -22.96
N ARG A 9 -1.62 -19.99 -21.84
CA ARG A 9 -2.53 -18.85 -21.62
C ARG A 9 -1.79 -17.57 -21.15
N THR A 10 -0.51 -17.68 -20.83
CA THR A 10 0.30 -16.57 -20.29
C THR A 10 1.07 -15.77 -21.35
N GLU A 11 1.24 -16.30 -22.57
CA GLU A 11 2.02 -15.61 -23.62
C GLU A 11 1.28 -14.39 -24.20
N ASP A 12 -0.05 -14.42 -24.28
CA ASP A 12 -0.86 -13.34 -24.87
C ASP A 12 -1.33 -12.26 -23.88
N LYS A 13 -0.92 -12.33 -22.61
CA LYS A 13 -1.28 -11.33 -21.59
C LYS A 13 -0.08 -10.49 -21.17
N PHE A 14 0.63 -9.94 -22.15
CA PHE A 14 1.46 -8.77 -21.89
C PHE A 14 0.54 -7.57 -21.63
N VAL A 15 0.00 -7.52 -20.41
CA VAL A 15 -0.87 -6.43 -19.95
C VAL A 15 -0.07 -5.13 -20.07
N GLU A 16 -0.65 -4.11 -20.68
CA GLU A 16 -0.08 -2.75 -20.85
C GLU A 16 0.67 -2.25 -19.60
N LYS A 17 0.14 -2.60 -18.42
CA LYS A 17 0.74 -2.39 -17.09
C LYS A 17 2.22 -2.81 -16.97
N TYR A 18 2.67 -3.87 -17.64
CA TYR A 18 4.04 -4.39 -17.54
C TYR A 18 5.01 -3.78 -18.56
N GLN A 19 4.51 -3.11 -19.60
CA GLN A 19 5.35 -2.55 -20.68
C GLN A 19 6.35 -1.51 -20.20
N SER A 20 6.04 -0.79 -19.12
CA SER A 20 6.92 0.24 -18.56
C SER A 20 8.02 -0.30 -17.64
N VAL A 21 7.92 -1.57 -17.21
CA VAL A 21 8.81 -2.18 -16.20
C VAL A 21 9.59 -3.39 -16.71
N VAL A 22 9.33 -3.83 -17.94
CA VAL A 22 10.03 -4.96 -18.57
C VAL A 22 10.66 -4.48 -19.88
N TYR A 23 11.87 -4.94 -20.17
CA TYR A 23 12.51 -4.77 -21.47
C TYR A 23 11.75 -5.54 -22.56
N VAL A 24 11.89 -5.12 -23.81
CA VAL A 24 11.27 -5.78 -24.98
C VAL A 24 11.68 -7.26 -25.08
N ASN A 25 12.86 -7.62 -24.59
CA ASN A 25 13.39 -9.00 -24.59
C ASN A 25 13.04 -9.82 -23.32
N GLY A 26 12.15 -9.33 -22.45
CA GLY A 26 11.60 -10.14 -21.35
C GLY A 26 12.31 -10.06 -19.99
N GLY A 27 13.19 -9.08 -19.75
CA GLY A 27 13.82 -8.85 -18.44
C GLY A 27 13.23 -7.67 -17.66
N TRP A 28 13.23 -7.70 -16.32
CA TRP A 28 12.85 -6.54 -15.51
C TRP A 28 13.86 -5.38 -15.70
N ASN A 29 13.37 -4.17 -15.96
CA ASN A 29 14.20 -3.00 -16.27
C ASN A 29 14.65 -2.18 -15.05
N GLY A 30 14.45 -2.72 -13.85
CA GLY A 30 14.82 -2.05 -12.61
C GLY A 30 13.82 -1.01 -12.10
N LYS A 31 12.71 -0.75 -12.81
CA LYS A 31 11.68 0.21 -12.38
C LYS A 31 10.58 -0.47 -11.58
N VAL A 32 10.07 0.23 -10.57
CA VAL A 32 8.91 -0.19 -9.79
C VAL A 32 7.72 0.67 -10.17
N TYR A 33 6.59 0.03 -10.42
CA TYR A 33 5.31 0.69 -10.64
C TYR A 33 4.32 0.33 -9.53
N CYS A 34 3.87 1.35 -8.80
CA CYS A 34 2.91 1.22 -7.72
C CYS A 34 1.50 1.51 -8.24
N ASP A 35 0.75 0.46 -8.58
CA ASP A 35 -0.60 0.56 -9.13
C ASP A 35 -1.63 0.90 -8.05
N LYS A 36 -2.01 2.18 -7.98
CA LYS A 36 -3.02 2.66 -7.03
C LYS A 36 -4.39 2.04 -7.27
N LYS A 37 -4.80 1.85 -8.53
CA LYS A 37 -6.14 1.32 -8.87
C LYS A 37 -6.30 -0.12 -8.39
N ALA A 38 -5.21 -0.90 -8.37
CA ALA A 38 -5.22 -2.26 -7.86
C ALA A 38 -5.54 -2.36 -6.37
N LEU A 39 -5.26 -1.32 -5.58
CA LEU A 39 -5.58 -1.28 -4.15
C LEU A 39 -7.08 -1.15 -3.87
N ASP A 40 -7.88 -0.69 -4.84
CA ASP A 40 -9.33 -0.54 -4.67
C ASP A 40 -10.08 -1.81 -5.03
N ILE A 41 -9.49 -2.71 -5.84
CA ILE A 41 -10.13 -3.92 -6.34
C ILE A 41 -10.75 -4.78 -5.21
N PRO A 42 -10.04 -5.08 -4.09
CA PRO A 42 -10.60 -5.91 -3.03
C PRO A 42 -11.80 -5.27 -2.32
N LEU A 43 -11.93 -3.94 -2.34
CA LEU A 43 -13.04 -3.23 -1.70
C LEU A 43 -14.39 -3.52 -2.37
N HIS A 44 -14.38 -3.93 -3.64
CA HIS A 44 -15.58 -4.21 -4.42
C HIS A 44 -16.01 -5.68 -4.39
N TRP A 45 -15.25 -6.56 -3.72
CA TRP A 45 -15.56 -7.99 -3.67
C TRP A 45 -16.35 -8.36 -2.41
N LEU A 46 -17.60 -8.78 -2.62
CA LEU A 46 -18.49 -9.19 -1.53
C LEU A 46 -18.16 -10.57 -0.94
N LYS A 47 -17.79 -11.54 -1.81
CA LYS A 47 -17.52 -12.92 -1.37
C LYS A 47 -16.11 -13.03 -0.78
N PRO A 48 -15.92 -13.76 0.35
CA PRO A 48 -14.60 -14.05 0.90
C PRO A 48 -13.67 -14.68 -0.13
N ARG A 49 -12.40 -14.26 -0.12
CA ARG A 49 -11.36 -14.68 -1.07
C ARG A 49 -10.02 -14.79 -0.36
N ARG A 50 -9.18 -15.67 -0.88
CA ARG A 50 -7.75 -15.70 -0.57
C ARG A 50 -7.02 -14.91 -1.66
N ILE A 51 -6.34 -13.84 -1.27
CA ILE A 51 -5.71 -12.90 -2.20
C ILE A 51 -4.21 -12.99 -2.02
N PHE A 52 -3.51 -13.42 -3.07
CA PHE A 52 -2.06 -13.36 -3.11
C PHE A 52 -1.63 -11.96 -3.58
N VAL A 53 -0.97 -11.22 -2.70
CA VAL A 53 -0.51 -9.85 -2.97
C VAL A 53 0.80 -9.93 -3.74
N ASN A 54 0.87 -9.24 -4.87
CA ASN A 54 2.06 -9.12 -5.72
C ASN A 54 2.57 -10.46 -6.27
N SER A 55 1.85 -11.01 -7.26
CA SER A 55 2.15 -12.32 -7.85
C SER A 55 3.43 -12.41 -8.68
N MET A 56 3.91 -11.28 -9.21
CA MET A 56 5.10 -11.19 -10.07
C MET A 56 6.11 -10.14 -9.55
N SER A 57 5.91 -9.65 -8.33
CA SER A 57 6.71 -8.56 -7.75
C SER A 57 6.88 -8.77 -6.25
N ASP A 58 7.55 -7.84 -5.59
CA ASP A 58 7.87 -7.92 -4.15
C ASP A 58 7.42 -6.64 -3.46
N THR A 59 6.53 -6.77 -2.48
CA THR A 59 5.92 -5.63 -1.75
C THR A 59 6.96 -4.76 -1.06
N PHE A 60 8.03 -5.38 -0.55
CA PHE A 60 9.05 -4.72 0.25
C PHE A 60 10.33 -4.49 -0.56
N HIS A 61 10.22 -4.32 -1.87
CA HIS A 61 11.34 -3.87 -2.69
C HIS A 61 11.81 -2.48 -2.25
N GLU A 62 13.12 -2.24 -2.22
CA GLU A 62 13.73 -0.95 -1.82
C GLU A 62 13.22 0.29 -2.58
N LYS A 63 12.61 0.09 -3.76
CA LYS A 63 12.04 1.16 -4.60
C LYS A 63 10.53 1.32 -4.42
N VAL A 64 9.89 0.49 -3.57
CA VAL A 64 8.49 0.65 -3.19
C VAL A 64 8.41 1.62 -2.02
N PRO A 65 7.72 2.76 -2.16
CA PRO A 65 7.58 3.72 -1.07
C PRO A 65 6.79 3.15 0.10
N PHE A 66 7.22 3.41 1.33
CA PHE A 66 6.52 2.99 2.54
C PHE A 66 5.08 3.52 2.61
N GLY A 67 4.82 4.72 2.08
CA GLY A 67 3.47 5.25 1.93
C GLY A 67 2.56 4.41 1.04
N PHE A 68 3.09 3.72 0.01
CA PHE A 68 2.30 2.80 -0.81
C PHE A 68 1.98 1.50 -0.05
N ILE A 69 2.95 0.99 0.71
CA ILE A 69 2.74 -0.18 1.58
C ILE A 69 1.68 0.13 2.64
N MET A 70 1.70 1.34 3.20
CA MET A 70 0.69 1.84 4.14
C MET A 70 -0.71 1.90 3.50
N ASP A 71 -0.83 2.40 2.27
CA ASP A 71 -2.10 2.41 1.53
C ASP A 71 -2.63 0.99 1.27
N MET A 72 -1.72 0.06 0.94
CA MET A 72 -2.06 -1.36 0.78
C MET A 72 -2.52 -1.98 2.09
N TRP A 73 -1.83 -1.72 3.20
CA TRP A 73 -2.22 -2.21 4.54
C TRP A 73 -3.57 -1.64 4.98
N ARG A 74 -3.87 -0.39 4.61
CA ARG A 74 -5.19 0.21 4.79
C ARG A 74 -6.27 -0.56 4.02
N THR A 75 -6.05 -0.90 2.74
CA THR A 75 -6.99 -1.75 1.99
C THR A 75 -7.19 -3.11 2.67
N ILE A 76 -6.10 -3.75 3.11
CA ILE A 76 -6.17 -5.03 3.83
C ILE A 76 -7.05 -4.91 5.08
N GLY A 77 -6.86 -3.86 5.88
CA GLY A 77 -7.67 -3.60 7.08
C GLY A 77 -9.15 -3.29 6.79
N ARG A 78 -9.46 -2.70 5.62
CA ARG A 78 -10.83 -2.40 5.17
C ARG A 78 -11.55 -3.61 4.57
N CYS A 79 -10.84 -4.71 4.31
CA CYS A 79 -11.37 -5.93 3.72
C CYS A 79 -11.27 -7.14 4.67
N PRO A 80 -11.84 -7.09 5.88
CA PRO A 80 -11.71 -8.17 6.87
C PRO A 80 -12.31 -9.51 6.39
N GLN A 81 -13.20 -9.49 5.40
CA GLN A 81 -13.78 -10.68 4.78
C GLN A 81 -12.79 -11.45 3.88
N HIS A 82 -11.59 -10.92 3.63
CA HIS A 82 -10.58 -11.56 2.78
C HIS A 82 -9.37 -12.01 3.58
N THR A 83 -8.73 -13.08 3.12
CA THR A 83 -7.43 -13.53 3.63
C THR A 83 -6.34 -13.10 2.65
N PHE A 84 -5.45 -12.21 3.09
CA PHE A 84 -4.32 -11.76 2.27
C PHE A 84 -3.06 -12.58 2.57
N GLN A 85 -2.37 -13.00 1.52
CA GLN A 85 -1.05 -13.62 1.60
C GLN A 85 -0.03 -12.61 1.07
N VAL A 86 0.88 -12.17 1.95
CA VAL A 86 1.98 -11.27 1.61
C VAL A 86 3.28 -12.05 1.74
N LEU A 87 4.03 -12.14 0.65
CA LEU A 87 5.35 -12.77 0.62
C LEU A 87 6.40 -11.73 0.25
N THR A 88 7.61 -11.92 0.76
CA THR A 88 8.75 -11.05 0.46
C THR A 88 10.04 -11.84 0.49
N LYS A 89 10.97 -11.48 -0.40
CA LYS A 89 12.37 -11.92 -0.34
C LYS A 89 13.26 -10.97 0.47
N ARG A 90 12.70 -9.86 0.96
CA ARG A 90 13.37 -8.77 1.67
C ARG A 90 12.82 -8.62 3.09
N PRO A 91 13.04 -9.62 3.97
CA PRO A 91 12.51 -9.63 5.32
C PRO A 91 13.00 -8.45 6.18
N GLU A 92 14.17 -7.89 5.87
CA GLU A 92 14.77 -6.74 6.54
C GLU A 92 13.98 -5.44 6.32
N ILE A 93 13.56 -5.17 5.08
CA ILE A 93 12.72 -4.01 4.75
C ILE A 93 11.32 -4.19 5.34
N MET A 94 10.77 -5.41 5.25
CA MET A 94 9.51 -5.72 5.92
C MET A 94 9.58 -5.47 7.42
N THR A 95 10.65 -5.92 8.07
CA THR A 95 10.84 -5.73 9.51
C THR A 95 10.98 -4.24 9.86
N LYS A 96 11.70 -3.46 9.06
CA LYS A 96 11.79 -1.99 9.24
C LYS A 96 10.41 -1.34 9.15
N TRP A 97 9.63 -1.68 8.13
CA TRP A 97 8.28 -1.16 7.96
C TRP A 97 7.35 -1.59 9.10
N MET A 98 7.37 -2.87 9.46
CA MET A 98 6.56 -3.42 10.56
C MET A 98 6.88 -2.79 11.90
N LYS A 99 8.16 -2.55 12.20
CA LYS A 99 8.57 -1.82 13.41
C LYS A 99 7.94 -0.43 13.46
N LEU A 100 7.91 0.31 12.35
CA LEU A 100 7.22 1.60 12.30
C LEU A 100 5.71 1.43 12.46
N TRP A 101 5.12 0.42 11.82
CA TRP A 101 3.68 0.15 11.88
C TRP A 101 3.19 -0.16 13.30
N VAL A 102 3.96 -0.94 14.07
CA VAL A 102 3.66 -1.27 15.46
C VAL A 102 4.26 -0.27 16.46
N ASP A 103 5.01 0.72 16.00
CA ASP A 103 5.60 1.74 16.86
C ASP A 103 4.51 2.69 17.33
N THR A 104 4.15 2.50 18.59
CA THR A 104 3.14 3.25 19.31
C THR A 104 3.75 4.08 20.43
N LYS A 105 5.05 4.44 20.34
CA LYS A 105 5.77 5.25 21.34
C LYS A 105 4.84 6.19 22.07
N GLU A 106 4.90 6.14 23.40
CA GLU A 106 3.99 6.76 24.37
C GLU A 106 3.69 8.22 24.01
N GLU A 107 2.73 8.42 23.11
CA GLU A 107 2.20 9.71 22.76
C GLU A 107 1.07 10.00 23.74
N VAL A 108 1.05 11.24 24.27
CA VAL A 108 -0.07 11.71 25.08
C VAL A 108 -1.34 11.59 24.24
N TYR A 109 -2.26 10.73 24.69
CA TYR A 109 -3.55 10.51 24.06
C TYR A 109 -4.39 11.78 24.16
N SER A 110 -4.23 12.64 23.15
CA SER A 110 -4.82 13.96 23.04
C SER A 110 -5.11 14.22 21.58
N PHE A 111 -6.22 14.89 21.31
CA PHE A 111 -6.57 15.27 19.94
C PHE A 111 -5.55 16.26 19.39
N LYS A 112 -4.97 15.94 18.22
CA LYS A 112 -4.04 16.81 17.49
C LYS A 112 -4.64 17.11 16.11
N ASN A 113 -5.00 18.37 15.85
CA ASN A 113 -5.54 18.79 14.54
C ASN A 113 -4.40 18.97 13.50
N ALA A 114 -3.60 17.93 13.31
CA ALA A 114 -2.46 17.93 12.40
C ALA A 114 -2.90 17.46 11.00
N ARG A 115 -2.91 18.38 10.03
CA ARG A 115 -3.35 18.12 8.66
C ARG A 115 -2.20 18.24 7.67
N GLY A 116 -1.96 17.18 6.92
CA GLY A 116 -0.91 17.11 5.91
C GLY A 116 0.40 16.49 6.42
N PRO A 117 1.30 16.09 5.50
CA PRO A 117 2.49 15.30 5.84
C PRO A 117 3.39 15.95 6.90
N GLU A 118 3.72 17.23 6.70
CA GLU A 118 4.60 17.98 7.59
C GLU A 118 3.98 18.21 8.98
N ALA A 119 2.69 18.59 9.01
CA ALA A 119 1.97 18.81 10.26
C ALA A 119 1.89 17.52 11.09
N VAL A 120 1.62 16.36 10.44
CA VAL A 120 1.59 15.06 11.11
C VAL A 120 2.95 14.73 11.70
N ARG A 121 4.04 14.84 10.93
CA ARG A 121 5.41 14.55 11.40
C ARG A 121 5.83 15.47 12.56
N LYS A 122 5.33 16.70 12.61
CA LYS A 122 5.58 17.64 13.72
C LYS A 122 4.75 17.33 14.96
N ALA A 123 3.51 16.90 14.80
CA ALA A 123 2.59 16.65 15.90
C ALA A 123 2.78 15.27 16.54
N HIS A 124 3.33 14.31 15.80
CA HIS A 124 3.43 12.90 16.21
C HIS A 124 4.88 12.40 16.14
N THR A 125 5.22 11.51 17.07
CA THR A 125 6.55 10.88 17.19
C THR A 125 6.50 9.37 16.90
N SER A 126 5.32 8.78 16.86
CA SER A 126 5.07 7.37 16.56
C SER A 126 5.41 7.02 15.11
N GLY A 127 6.05 5.88 14.89
CA GLY A 127 6.40 5.41 13.55
C GLY A 127 5.19 5.26 12.63
N ARG A 128 4.02 4.89 13.17
CA ARG A 128 2.79 4.75 12.40
C ARG A 128 2.30 6.11 11.85
N ALA A 129 2.49 7.20 12.58
CA ALA A 129 2.18 8.54 12.09
C ALA A 129 3.10 8.95 10.93
N TYR A 130 4.37 8.54 10.96
CA TYR A 130 5.30 8.77 9.85
C TYR A 130 4.90 7.98 8.60
N LEU A 131 4.49 6.71 8.75
CA LEU A 131 3.94 5.92 7.63
C LEU A 131 2.68 6.56 7.06
N PHE A 132 1.80 7.09 7.91
CA PHE A 132 0.63 7.85 7.47
C PHE A 132 1.02 9.12 6.71
N ALA A 133 2.00 9.88 7.21
CA ALA A 133 2.54 11.07 6.55
C ALA A 133 3.12 10.75 5.16
N ASP A 134 3.89 9.66 5.03
CA ASP A 134 4.45 9.20 3.75
C ASP A 134 3.34 8.81 2.75
N MET A 135 2.25 8.22 3.24
CA MET A 135 1.09 7.86 2.41
C MET A 135 0.37 9.10 1.88
N ILE A 136 0.07 10.09 2.73
CA ILE A 136 -0.60 11.32 2.31
C ILE A 136 0.30 12.20 1.43
N GLU A 137 1.61 12.18 1.64
CA GLU A 137 2.59 12.83 0.77
C GLU A 137 2.55 12.24 -0.64
N ARG A 138 2.47 10.91 -0.74
CA ARG A 138 2.30 10.20 -2.01
C ARG A 138 0.97 10.55 -2.69
N TRP A 139 -0.12 10.73 -1.94
CA TRP A 139 -1.42 11.11 -2.52
C TRP A 139 -1.42 12.51 -3.11
N GLY A 140 -0.52 13.38 -2.65
CA GLY A 140 -0.38 14.75 -3.14
C GLY A 140 -1.41 15.70 -2.53
N LYS A 141 -1.69 16.80 -3.23
CA LYS A 141 -2.63 17.82 -2.75
C LYS A 141 -4.06 17.26 -2.70
N PRO A 142 -4.84 17.58 -1.66
CA PRO A 142 -6.23 17.18 -1.60
C PRO A 142 -7.03 17.86 -2.73
N PRO A 143 -8.14 17.25 -3.19
CA PRO A 143 -9.07 17.88 -4.13
C PRO A 143 -9.57 19.24 -3.63
N ASN A 144 -10.01 20.11 -4.54
CA ASN A 144 -10.56 21.41 -4.18
C ASN A 144 -11.70 21.27 -3.18
N GLY A 145 -11.63 22.01 -2.06
CA GLY A 145 -12.62 21.97 -0.98
C GLY A 145 -12.41 20.84 0.04
N ALA A 146 -11.46 19.93 -0.18
CA ALA A 146 -11.09 18.89 0.78
C ALA A 146 -9.84 19.31 1.59
N ALA A 147 -9.83 18.96 2.88
CA ALA A 147 -8.63 19.01 3.70
C ALA A 147 -7.89 17.67 3.65
N PHE A 148 -6.61 17.68 4.00
CA PHE A 148 -5.89 16.43 4.27
C PHE A 148 -6.60 15.63 5.36
N PRO A 149 -6.59 14.28 5.27
CA PRO A 149 -7.12 13.44 6.32
C PRO A 149 -6.33 13.63 7.62
N LEU A 150 -7.00 13.42 8.74
CA LEU A 150 -6.40 13.44 10.06
C LEU A 150 -5.85 12.06 10.40
N TYR A 151 -4.71 12.06 11.08
CA TYR A 151 -4.18 10.87 11.73
C TYR A 151 -4.90 10.67 13.05
N ASP A 152 -5.72 9.62 13.15
CA ASP A 152 -6.20 9.14 14.44
C ASP A 152 -5.45 7.86 14.82
N TRP A 153 -4.85 7.93 16.01
CA TRP A 153 -4.11 6.84 16.63
C TRP A 153 -5.03 5.68 17.04
N ALA A 154 -6.29 5.95 17.41
CA ALA A 154 -7.25 4.96 17.92
C ALA A 154 -8.17 4.36 16.85
N GLU A 155 -8.75 5.18 15.96
CA GLU A 155 -9.69 4.72 14.92
C GLU A 155 -9.09 4.65 13.50
N GLY A 156 -7.81 4.99 13.34
CA GLY A 156 -7.12 4.99 12.04
C GLY A 156 -7.30 6.31 11.27
N ILE A 157 -7.58 6.25 9.97
CA ILE A 157 -7.67 7.47 9.15
C ILE A 157 -9.07 8.07 9.28
N GLN A 158 -9.17 9.27 9.85
CA GLN A 158 -10.41 10.05 9.80
C GLN A 158 -10.33 11.08 8.65
N GLY A 159 -11.13 10.86 7.61
CA GLY A 159 -11.15 11.67 6.39
C GLY A 159 -10.66 10.92 5.15
N TRP A 160 -10.60 11.64 4.03
CA TRP A 160 -10.64 11.17 2.64
C TRP A 160 -9.78 9.91 2.28
N PRO A 161 -10.26 8.90 1.49
CA PRO A 161 -11.21 8.99 0.38
C PRO A 161 -12.43 8.03 0.31
N ALA A 162 -13.61 8.64 0.12
CA ALA A 162 -14.80 8.11 -0.55
C ALA A 162 -15.49 9.28 -1.31
N ILE A 163 -15.29 9.32 -2.63
CA ILE A 163 -15.99 10.03 -3.73
C ILE A 163 -16.20 8.82 -4.63
#